data_AF-A0A971AVQ4-F1
#
_entry.id   AF-A0A971AVQ4-F1
#
_cell.length_a   1.000
_cell.length_b   1.000
_cell.length_c   1.000
_cell.angle_alpha   90.00
_cell.angle_beta   90.00
_cell.angle_gamma   90.00
#
_symmetry.space_group_name_H-M   'P 1'
#
loop_
_entity.id
_entity.type
_entity.pdbx_description
1 polymer ?
#
loop_
_entity_poly.entity_id
_entity_poly.type
_entity_poly.pdbx_seq_one_letter_code
_entity_poly.pdbx_strand_id
1 'polypeptide(L)'
;MTEDKIAPEESKVTLSGLWRKMFLISVGAVAVAQDEVEKLVGTLVEQGELAEKEGKRLADKMLSQPKKGIRRVQDKGEDAMEQAIAKLNIPTRKDLKSLEDRLAELSAKIDELGKKG
;
A
#
# COMPACT_ATOMS: atom_id res chain seq x y z
N MET A 1 50.09 -8.62 13.79
CA MET A 1 49.81 -9.19 12.47
C MET A 1 48.34 -9.60 12.48
N THR A 2 47.50 -8.65 12.10
CA THR A 2 46.06 -8.82 11.89
C THR A 2 45.83 -9.63 10.63
N GLU A 3 44.96 -10.63 10.65
CA GLU A 3 43.97 -10.86 9.58
C GLU A 3 43.03 -11.96 10.05
N ASP A 4 42.00 -11.48 10.73
CA ASP A 4 40.66 -12.03 10.79
C ASP A 4 40.20 -12.40 9.36
N LYS A 5 39.98 -13.69 9.10
CA LYS A 5 39.27 -14.16 7.90
C LYS A 5 38.08 -14.98 8.33
N ILE A 6 37.04 -14.26 8.73
CA ILE A 6 35.67 -14.76 8.79
C ILE A 6 35.34 -15.34 7.41
N ALA A 7 35.12 -16.66 7.40
CA ALA A 7 34.68 -17.43 6.25
C ALA A 7 33.30 -16.91 5.76
N PRO A 8 33.04 -16.94 4.44
CA PRO A 8 31.81 -16.41 3.88
C PRO A 8 30.61 -17.23 4.36
N GLU A 9 29.66 -16.56 5.01
CA GLU A 9 28.36 -17.10 5.36
C GLU A 9 27.63 -17.53 4.08
N GLU A 10 27.49 -18.84 3.90
CA GLU A 10 26.58 -19.41 2.92
C GLU A 10 25.15 -19.07 3.32
N SER A 11 24.64 -17.97 2.77
CA SER A 11 23.25 -17.57 2.89
C SER A 11 22.35 -18.59 2.18
N LYS A 12 21.95 -19.64 2.91
CA LYS A 12 20.91 -20.57 2.47
C LYS A 12 19.66 -19.76 2.17
N VAL A 13 19.30 -19.65 0.89
CA VAL A 13 18.08 -19.01 0.42
C VAL A 13 16.91 -19.81 0.99
N THR A 14 16.48 -19.40 2.17
CA THR A 14 15.43 -20.10 2.91
C THR A 14 14.10 -19.67 2.31
N LEU A 15 13.18 -20.61 2.12
CA LEU A 15 11.85 -20.36 1.54
C LEU A 15 11.11 -19.20 2.26
N SER A 16 11.31 -19.07 3.58
CA SER A 16 10.80 -17.96 4.39
C SER A 16 11.41 -16.60 4.02
N GLY A 17 12.68 -16.56 3.64
CA GLY A 17 13.38 -15.36 3.17
C GLY A 17 12.88 -14.92 1.80
N LEU A 18 12.60 -15.87 0.89
CA LEU A 18 11.98 -15.59 -0.40
C LEU A 18 10.57 -15.02 -0.23
N TRP A 19 9.73 -15.61 0.62
CA TRP A 19 8.39 -15.07 0.90
C TRP A 19 8.43 -13.67 1.54
N ARG A 20 9.37 -13.41 2.46
CA ARG A 20 9.54 -12.06 3.03
C ARG A 20 9.96 -11.04 1.97
N LYS A 21 10.94 -11.37 1.12
CA LYS A 21 11.35 -10.52 0.01
C LYS A 21 10.18 -10.29 -0.96
N MET A 22 9.50 -11.36 -1.39
CA MET A 22 8.33 -11.30 -2.27
C MET A 22 7.18 -10.46 -1.69
N PHE A 23 6.94 -10.54 -0.38
CA PHE A 23 5.92 -9.75 0.30
C PHE A 23 6.28 -8.26 0.33
N LEU A 24 7.54 -7.91 0.61
CA LEU A 24 8.02 -6.52 0.57
C LEU A 24 7.93 -5.93 -0.84
N ILE A 25 8.29 -6.73 -1.86
CA ILE A 25 8.17 -6.37 -3.29
C ILE A 25 6.69 -6.20 -3.69
N SER A 26 5.80 -7.06 -3.18
CA SER A 26 4.34 -7.02 -3.42
C SER A 26 3.69 -5.72 -2.93
N VAL A 27 4.08 -5.24 -1.75
CA VAL A 27 3.61 -3.94 -1.23
C VAL A 27 4.18 -2.76 -2.06
N GLY A 28 5.25 -3.01 -2.83
CA GLY A 28 6.03 -2.00 -3.57
C GLY A 28 5.50 -1.56 -4.93
N ALA A 29 4.48 -2.18 -5.53
CA ALA A 29 3.97 -1.75 -6.86
C ALA A 29 3.39 -0.31 -6.86
N VAL A 30 2.97 0.18 -5.68
CA VAL A 30 2.43 1.53 -5.48
C VAL A 30 3.52 2.52 -5.03
N ALA A 31 4.62 2.03 -4.46
CA ALA A 31 5.70 2.80 -3.86
C ALA A 31 7.09 2.32 -4.33
N VAL A 32 7.25 2.09 -5.63
CA VAL A 32 8.53 1.64 -6.23
C VAL A 32 9.64 2.63 -5.84
N ALA A 33 10.60 2.17 -5.05
CA ALA A 33 11.78 2.91 -4.60
C ALA A 33 13.01 2.46 -5.40
N GLN A 34 13.95 3.38 -5.62
CA GLN A 34 15.14 3.13 -6.43
C GLN A 34 15.98 1.95 -5.91
N ASP A 35 16.25 1.94 -4.61
CA ASP A 35 17.05 0.90 -3.95
C ASP A 35 16.44 -0.50 -4.10
N GLU A 36 15.11 -0.62 -4.15
CA GLU A 36 14.44 -1.92 -4.24
C GLU A 36 14.51 -2.48 -5.66
N VAL A 37 14.42 -1.61 -6.68
CA VAL A 37 14.62 -1.98 -8.08
C VAL A 37 16.06 -2.46 -8.31
N GLU A 38 17.04 -1.73 -7.76
CA GLU A 38 18.46 -2.10 -7.87
C GLU A 38 18.77 -3.43 -7.18
N LYS A 39 18.22 -3.68 -5.98
CA LYS A 39 18.35 -4.98 -5.30
C LYS A 39 17.72 -6.12 -6.06
N LEU A 40 16.52 -5.91 -6.61
CA LEU A 40 15.83 -6.92 -7.40
C LEU A 40 16.66 -7.34 -8.60
N VAL A 41 17.08 -6.36 -9.41
CA VAL A 41 17.93 -6.59 -10.57
C VAL A 41 19.25 -7.24 -10.18
N GLY A 42 19.90 -6.78 -9.10
CA GLY A 42 21.12 -7.37 -8.58
C GLY A 42 20.95 -8.85 -8.25
N THR A 43 19.83 -9.22 -7.61
CA THR A 43 19.55 -10.62 -7.25
C THR A 43 19.37 -11.49 -8.51
N LEU A 44 18.72 -10.99 -9.56
CA LEU A 44 18.56 -11.73 -10.83
C LEU A 44 19.90 -11.90 -11.58
N VAL A 45 20.79 -10.90 -11.49
CA VAL A 45 22.14 -11.00 -12.07
C VAL A 45 23.00 -12.00 -11.30
N GLU A 46 22.93 -11.98 -9.96
CA GLU A 46 23.64 -12.95 -9.10
C GLU A 46 23.16 -14.38 -9.31
N GLN A 47 21.87 -14.58 -9.59
CA GLN A 47 21.30 -15.89 -9.92
C GLN A 47 21.63 -16.34 -11.36
N GLY A 48 22.29 -15.50 -12.16
CA GLY A 48 22.62 -15.80 -13.56
C GLY A 48 21.42 -15.75 -14.50
N GLU A 49 20.25 -15.32 -14.03
CA GLU A 49 19.04 -15.17 -14.83
C GLU A 49 19.08 -13.94 -15.73
N LEU A 50 19.99 -13.00 -15.45
CA LEU A 50 20.14 -11.76 -16.20
C LEU A 50 21.61 -11.36 -16.37
N ALA A 51 21.99 -10.88 -17.55
CA ALA A 51 23.33 -10.32 -17.75
C ALA A 51 23.46 -8.94 -17.06
N GLU A 52 24.62 -8.62 -16.51
CA GLU A 52 24.84 -7.38 -15.74
C GLU A 52 24.50 -6.10 -16.54
N LYS A 53 24.82 -6.10 -17.85
CA LYS A 53 24.47 -5.00 -18.77
C LYS A 53 22.96 -4.88 -19.01
N GLU A 54 22.26 -6.01 -19.05
CA GLU A 54 20.82 -6.04 -19.26
C GLU A 54 20.07 -5.64 -17.98
N GLY A 55 20.60 -6.04 -16.82
CA GLY A 55 20.09 -5.61 -15.53
C GLY A 55 20.11 -4.10 -15.36
N LYS A 56 21.25 -3.44 -15.61
CA LYS A 56 21.35 -1.97 -15.52
C LYS A 56 20.33 -1.26 -16.43
N ARG A 57 20.14 -1.77 -17.65
CA ARG A 57 19.12 -1.25 -18.58
C ARG A 57 17.69 -1.45 -18.07
N LEU A 58 17.41 -2.59 -17.44
CA LEU A 58 16.09 -2.91 -16.90
C LEU A 58 15.75 -2.02 -15.70
N ALA A 59 16.73 -1.79 -14.81
CA ALA A 59 16.61 -0.87 -13.68
C ALA A 59 16.28 0.55 -14.18
N ASP A 60 17.07 1.09 -15.11
CA ASP A 60 16.83 2.43 -15.69
C ASP A 60 15.44 2.54 -16.31
N LYS A 61 14.98 1.49 -17.02
CA LYS A 61 13.65 1.49 -17.66
C LYS A 61 12.50 1.49 -16.65
N MET A 62 12.66 0.81 -15.51
CA MET A 62 11.68 0.81 -14.43
C MET A 62 11.66 2.15 -13.68
N LEU A 63 12.83 2.73 -13.41
CA LEU A 63 12.95 4.01 -12.71
C LEU A 63 12.50 5.20 -13.55
N SER A 64 12.73 5.14 -14.86
CA SER A 64 12.27 6.15 -15.82
C SER A 64 10.79 6.00 -16.20
N GLN A 65 10.13 4.88 -15.86
CA GLN A 65 8.72 4.71 -16.14
C GLN A 65 7.88 5.66 -15.28
N PRO A 66 7.10 6.58 -15.87
CA PRO A 66 6.30 7.51 -15.10
C PRO A 66 5.19 6.78 -14.33
N LYS A 67 4.98 7.16 -13.07
CA LYS A 67 3.99 6.62 -12.09
C LYS A 67 2.50 6.66 -12.53
N LYS A 68 2.20 6.88 -13.82
CA LYS A 68 0.84 6.96 -14.39
C LYS A 68 -0.03 5.72 -14.13
N GLY A 69 0.58 4.58 -13.83
CA GLY A 69 -0.14 3.36 -13.41
C GLY A 69 -0.78 3.47 -12.01
N ILE A 70 -0.12 4.16 -11.08
CA ILE A 70 -0.53 4.26 -9.67
C ILE A 70 -1.85 5.04 -9.55
N ARG A 71 -1.99 6.12 -10.30
CA ARG A 71 -3.20 6.96 -10.28
C ARG A 71 -4.44 6.21 -10.77
N ARG A 72 -4.32 5.39 -11.81
CA ARG A 72 -5.44 4.55 -12.29
C ARG A 72 -5.84 3.43 -11.33
N VAL A 73 -4.92 2.96 -10.48
CA VAL A 73 -5.22 1.97 -9.44
C VAL A 73 -5.89 2.64 -8.25
N GLN A 74 -5.46 3.86 -7.91
CA GLN A 74 -6.11 4.68 -6.87
C GLN A 74 -7.56 5.02 -7.24
N ASP A 75 -7.79 5.54 -8.45
CA ASP A 75 -9.14 5.92 -8.92
C ASP A 75 -10.09 4.70 -8.92
N LYS A 76 -9.61 3.53 -9.36
CA LYS A 76 -10.42 2.29 -9.33
C LYS A 76 -10.64 1.74 -7.92
N GLY A 77 -9.70 1.96 -7.01
CA GLY A 77 -9.80 1.56 -5.62
C GLY A 77 -10.85 2.39 -4.87
N GLU A 78 -10.88 3.69 -5.14
CA GLU A 78 -11.87 4.63 -4.59
C GLU A 78 -13.29 4.27 -5.05
N ASP A 79 -13.50 4.04 -6.35
CA ASP A 79 -14.80 3.58 -6.90
C ASP A 79 -15.26 2.25 -6.28
N ALA A 80 -14.34 1.30 -6.11
CA ALA A 80 -14.66 0.00 -5.52
C ALA A 80 -15.02 0.12 -4.03
N MET A 81 -14.34 1.00 -3.29
CA MET A 81 -14.67 1.30 -1.90
C MET A 81 -16.02 1.99 -1.78
N GLU A 82 -16.30 2.98 -2.62
CA GLU A 82 -17.56 3.72 -2.62
C GLU A 82 -18.75 2.79 -2.93
N GLN A 83 -18.61 1.90 -3.92
CA GLN A 83 -19.62 0.88 -4.22
C GLN A 83 -19.80 -0.15 -3.09
N ALA A 84 -18.73 -0.51 -2.38
CA ALA A 84 -18.82 -1.43 -1.25
C ALA A 84 -19.56 -0.79 -0.06
N ILE A 85 -19.25 0.46 0.26
CA ILE A 85 -19.93 1.24 1.32
C ILE A 85 -21.41 1.40 0.98
N ALA A 86 -21.74 1.71 -0.27
CA ALA A 86 -23.12 1.82 -0.75
C ALA A 86 -23.88 0.47 -0.63
N LYS A 87 -23.25 -0.65 -0.99
CA LYS A 87 -23.86 -1.98 -0.90
C LYS A 87 -24.05 -2.47 0.54
N LEU A 88 -23.17 -2.08 1.44
CA LEU A 88 -23.24 -2.44 2.86
C LEU A 88 -24.18 -1.54 3.67
N ASN A 89 -24.82 -0.56 3.01
CA ASN A 89 -25.76 0.37 3.63
C ASN A 89 -25.17 1.08 4.87
N ILE A 90 -23.86 1.34 4.82
CA ILE A 90 -23.14 1.97 5.93
C ILE A 90 -23.37 3.48 5.82
N PRO A 91 -24.09 4.10 6.78
CA PRO A 91 -24.33 5.54 6.75
C PRO A 91 -23.02 6.31 6.91
N THR A 92 -22.90 7.41 6.18
CA THR A 92 -21.70 8.26 6.26
C THR A 92 -21.71 9.07 7.56
N ARG A 93 -20.55 9.59 7.95
CA ARG A 93 -20.46 10.52 9.11
C ARG A 93 -21.36 11.74 8.96
N LYS A 94 -21.60 12.19 7.72
CA LYS A 94 -22.47 13.32 7.43
C LYS A 94 -23.94 12.98 7.71
N ASP A 95 -24.36 11.78 7.34
CA ASP A 95 -25.72 11.29 7.58
C ASP A 95 -25.99 11.15 9.08
N LEU A 96 -25.01 10.63 9.82
CA LEU A 96 -25.09 10.52 11.28
C LEU A 96 -25.24 11.88 11.96
N LYS A 97 -24.43 12.86 11.54
CA LYS A 97 -24.51 14.23 12.04
C LYS A 97 -25.87 14.89 11.72
N SER A 98 -26.40 14.69 10.51
CA SER A 98 -27.73 15.19 10.19
C SER A 98 -28.83 14.56 11.04
N LEU A 99 -28.67 13.30 11.46
CA LEU A 99 -29.59 12.65 12.39
C LEU A 99 -29.47 13.24 13.78
N GLU A 100 -28.24 13.47 14.28
CA GLU A 100 -27.99 14.11 15.57
C GLU A 100 -28.61 15.51 15.65
N ASP A 101 -28.43 16.33 14.62
CA ASP A 101 -28.98 17.69 14.58
C ASP A 101 -30.52 17.66 14.62
N ARG A 102 -31.14 16.76 13.85
CA ARG A 102 -32.61 16.56 13.85
C ARG A 102 -33.11 16.05 15.19
N LEU A 103 -32.35 15.15 15.83
CA LEU A 103 -32.70 14.61 17.14
C LEU A 103 -32.63 15.70 18.21
N ALA A 104 -31.59 16.53 18.18
CA ALA A 104 -31.44 17.66 19.09
C ALA A 104 -32.58 18.68 18.93
N GLU A 105 -32.95 19.00 17.68
CA GLU A 105 -34.07 19.91 17.40
C GLU A 105 -35.42 19.34 17.90
N LEU A 106 -35.62 18.03 17.73
CA LEU A 106 -36.83 17.35 18.19
C LEU A 106 -36.89 17.28 19.72
N SER A 107 -35.77 16.95 20.38
CA SER A 107 -35.66 16.97 21.84
C SER A 107 -35.95 18.36 22.41
N ALA A 108 -35.43 19.42 21.79
CA ALA A 108 -35.71 20.79 22.22
C ALA A 108 -37.20 21.13 22.13
N LYS A 109 -37.88 20.74 21.03
CA LYS A 109 -39.32 20.94 20.85
C LYS A 109 -40.17 20.15 21.85
N ILE A 110 -39.76 18.93 22.20
CA ILE A 110 -40.44 18.10 23.20
C ILE A 110 -40.32 18.72 24.60
N ASP A 111 -39.13 19.18 24.98
CA ASP A 111 -38.91 19.85 26.28
C ASP A 111 -39.72 21.15 26.40
N GLU A 112 -39.87 21.89 25.30
CA GLU A 112 -40.66 23.13 25.26
C GLU A 112 -42.16 22.87 25.44
N LEU A 113 -42.66 21.77 24.86
CA LEU A 113 -44.04 21.31 25.06
C LEU A 113 -44.26 20.75 26.47
N GLY A 114 -43.29 20.02 27.02
CA GLY A 114 -43.35 19.46 28.38
C GLY A 114 -43.34 20.54 29.48
N LYS A 115 -42.73 21.69 29.24
CA LYS A 115 -42.77 22.85 30.16
C LYS A 115 -44.06 23.67 30.08
N LYS A 116 -44.91 23.44 29.08
CA LYS A 116 -46.17 24.16 28.86
C LYS A 116 -47.40 23.40 29.35
N GLY A 117 -47.23 22.18 29.85
CA GLY A 117 -48.26 21.34 30.48
C GLY A 117 -48.21 21.35 32.00
#